data_AF-A0A0H4WUR3-F1
#
_entry.id   AF-A0A0H4WUR3-F1
#
_cell.length_a   1.000
_cell.length_b   1.000
_cell.length_c   1.000
_cell.angle_alpha   90.00
_cell.angle_beta   90.00
_cell.angle_gamma   90.00
#
_symmetry.space_group_name_H-M   'P 1'
#
loop_
_entity.id
_entity.type
_entity.pdbx_description
1 polymer ?
#
loop_
_entity_poly.entity_id
_entity_poly.type
_entity_poly.pdbx_seq_one_letter_code
_entity_poly.pdbx_strand_id
1 'polypeptide(L)'
;MSGRWHLTAALALAMGGCTRGDLVAIVTTPDGGGTGASADAGTQDGGGPPDDWEAYCAGRGPPIFVGEAETDAHVCSGRLAEQTFRQALCTCEGLTLGASLDADAFRGSAGTYQPGGAGGDVGVNGALSANDTVNVGGSLRVGGAGGLQLGRAFYVGETLHSSGPLSGSPVSASVVGDARVRGDVSLPAFHVGGVLTVPEGATLGPVEASAVRREPVDPVTPCACDETAQVDVTGLIARHAHDNDNAAIGLDAAAMEDIEGERSLALPCGRFHLTRITGTGRATLTVRARTALFIEDIVDLAEGLTVDVQAPGELDLFLGGSVAVAGPLSLGSTATPSRVRVYVAGASVLALSAGSTLAGNLYAPHATLSLSGGAEVFGSVFVRHVEASGPLRLHYDADIRDAGAACSED
;
A
#
# COMPACT_ATOMS: atom_id res chain seq x y z
N MET A 1 0.04 74.22 -13.00
CA MET A 1 0.57 74.35 -11.62
C MET A 1 0.07 73.14 -10.82
N SER A 2 1.03 72.39 -10.26
CA SER A 2 0.94 71.42 -9.13
C SER A 2 -0.32 70.56 -8.94
N GLY A 3 -0.26 69.23 -8.76
CA GLY A 3 0.87 68.41 -8.36
C GLY A 3 0.47 66.93 -8.38
N ARG A 4 1.48 66.08 -8.60
CA ARG A 4 1.40 64.62 -8.62
C ARG A 4 1.42 64.11 -7.17
N TRP A 5 0.46 63.30 -6.77
CA TRP A 5 0.54 62.49 -5.55
C TRP A 5 0.65 61.03 -5.98
N HIS A 6 1.83 60.44 -5.76
CA HIS A 6 2.06 59.00 -5.84
C HIS A 6 1.66 58.39 -4.51
N LEU A 7 0.59 57.59 -4.48
CA LEU A 7 0.34 56.64 -3.39
C LEU A 7 1.04 55.32 -3.73
N THR A 8 2.16 55.07 -3.06
CA THR A 8 2.80 53.76 -2.98
C THR A 8 2.01 52.90 -2.00
N ALA A 9 1.26 51.92 -2.49
CA ALA A 9 0.66 50.88 -1.66
C ALA A 9 1.73 49.84 -1.32
N ALA A 10 2.21 49.86 -0.08
CA ALA A 10 3.04 48.78 0.47
C ALA A 10 2.14 47.57 0.74
N LEU A 11 2.26 46.54 -0.09
CA LEU A 11 1.65 45.24 0.13
C LEU A 11 2.46 44.51 1.20
N ALA A 12 2.04 44.61 2.46
CA ALA A 12 2.58 43.79 3.54
C ALA A 12 2.08 42.34 3.34
N LEU A 13 2.97 41.46 2.88
CA LEU A 13 2.75 40.02 2.99
C LEU A 13 2.71 39.67 4.48
N ALA A 14 1.50 39.43 5.00
CA ALA A 14 1.34 38.71 6.25
C ALA A 14 1.75 37.25 6.00
N MET A 15 2.97 36.89 6.39
CA MET A 15 3.31 35.49 6.64
C MET A 15 2.41 35.03 7.78
N GLY A 16 1.37 34.27 7.44
CA GLY A 16 0.58 33.54 8.44
C GLY A 16 1.50 32.52 9.09
N GLY A 17 2.04 32.85 10.25
CA GLY A 17 2.71 31.88 11.10
C GLY A 17 1.69 30.80 11.48
N CYS A 18 2.05 29.53 11.25
CA CYS A 18 1.33 28.40 11.83
C CYS A 18 1.32 28.61 13.35
N THR A 19 0.15 28.94 13.91
CA THR A 19 -0.02 28.98 15.35
C THR A 19 0.15 27.55 15.86
N ARG A 20 1.19 27.33 16.69
CA ARG A 20 1.44 26.09 17.45
C ARG A 20 0.15 25.65 18.14
N GLY A 21 -0.52 24.64 17.59
CA GLY A 21 -1.49 23.86 18.34
C GLY A 21 -0.76 23.00 19.35
N ASP A 22 -1.36 22.80 20.52
CA ASP A 22 -0.84 21.97 21.60
C ASP A 22 -0.45 20.58 21.06
N LEU A 23 0.85 20.28 21.05
CA LEU A 23 1.43 19.07 20.43
C LEU A 23 1.34 17.92 21.43
N VAL A 24 0.15 17.34 21.60
CA VAL A 24 -0.09 16.27 22.56
C VAL A 24 -0.71 15.07 21.85
N ALA A 25 -0.20 13.86 22.13
CA ALA A 25 -0.90 12.63 21.77
C ALA A 25 -2.19 12.57 22.60
N ILE A 26 -3.34 12.50 21.95
CA ILE A 26 -4.61 12.41 22.66
C ILE A 26 -5.01 10.94 22.68
N VAL A 27 -4.90 10.32 23.86
CA VAL A 27 -5.45 9.00 24.14
C VAL A 27 -6.78 9.17 24.86
N THR A 28 -7.87 8.61 24.31
CA THR A 28 -9.20 8.67 24.94
C THR A 28 -9.79 7.29 25.13
N THR A 29 -10.35 7.03 26.32
CA THR A 29 -11.20 5.88 26.65
C THR A 29 -12.61 6.38 27.06
N PRO A 30 -13.71 5.83 26.52
CA PRO A 30 -15.06 6.32 26.83
C PRO A 30 -15.51 6.10 28.28
N ASP A 31 -14.96 5.11 28.98
CA ASP A 31 -15.34 4.77 30.36
C ASP A 31 -14.16 4.96 31.33
N GLY A 32 -14.03 6.19 31.83
CA GLY A 32 -12.98 6.57 32.78
C GLY A 32 -13.16 7.98 33.31
N GLY A 33 -14.17 8.19 34.16
CA GLY A 33 -14.26 9.40 34.95
C GLY A 33 -13.13 9.44 35.99
N GLY A 34 -12.18 10.38 35.85
CA GLY A 34 -11.26 10.74 36.93
C GLY A 34 -9.83 11.08 36.51
N THR A 35 -9.58 12.40 36.44
CA THR A 35 -8.32 13.12 36.69
C THR A 35 -7.04 12.32 36.95
N GLY A 36 -6.13 12.35 35.98
CA GLY A 36 -4.70 12.12 36.17
C GLY A 36 -3.91 13.35 35.74
N ALA A 37 -4.06 14.46 36.47
CA ALA A 37 -3.08 15.54 36.39
C ALA A 37 -1.85 15.09 37.19
N SER A 38 -0.82 14.60 36.49
CA SER A 38 0.50 14.43 37.10
C SER A 38 1.14 15.81 37.23
N ALA A 39 1.09 16.35 38.44
CA ALA A 39 1.91 17.48 38.84
C ALA A 39 3.18 16.94 39.49
N ASP A 40 4.28 17.01 38.75
CA ASP A 40 5.62 17.36 39.25
C ASP A 40 6.53 17.63 38.03
N ALA A 41 6.22 18.72 37.32
CA ALA A 41 7.16 19.32 36.38
C ALA A 41 8.15 20.16 37.19
N GLY A 42 9.27 19.54 37.56
CA GLY A 42 10.51 20.29 37.72
C GLY A 42 10.77 21.02 36.40
N THR A 43 11.08 22.31 36.46
CA THR A 43 11.43 23.15 35.31
C THR A 43 12.54 22.49 34.50
N GLN A 44 12.18 21.77 33.44
CA GLN A 44 13.04 21.54 32.30
C GLN A 44 12.80 22.68 31.33
N ASP A 45 13.88 23.38 31.02
CA ASP A 45 13.93 24.36 29.96
C ASP A 45 13.28 23.77 28.71
N GLY A 46 12.35 24.53 28.13
CA GLY A 46 11.68 24.18 26.90
C GLY A 46 12.68 24.07 25.76
N GLY A 47 13.19 22.86 25.55
CA GLY A 47 13.76 22.46 24.27
C GLY A 47 12.63 22.52 23.25
N GLY A 48 12.82 23.27 22.17
CA GLY A 48 11.99 23.09 20.99
C GLY A 48 12.01 21.64 20.52
N PRO A 49 11.15 21.25 19.57
CA PRO A 49 11.31 19.96 18.92
C PRO A 49 12.75 19.82 18.42
N PRO A 50 13.36 18.63 18.49
CA PRO A 50 14.68 18.43 17.91
C PRO A 50 14.66 18.91 16.44
N ASP A 51 15.75 19.52 15.97
CA ASP A 51 15.81 20.12 14.64
C ASP A 51 15.43 19.12 13.52
N ASP A 52 15.55 17.80 13.79
CA ASP A 52 15.10 16.71 12.92
C ASP A 52 13.56 16.56 12.80
N TRP A 53 12.80 16.87 13.85
CA TRP A 53 11.34 16.79 13.87
C TRP A 53 10.70 17.93 13.08
N GLU A 54 11.17 19.16 13.31
CA GLU A 54 10.66 20.32 12.54
C GLU A 54 10.98 20.14 11.06
N ALA A 55 12.16 19.60 10.73
CA ALA A 55 12.48 19.21 9.36
C ALA A 55 11.48 18.16 8.85
N TYR A 56 11.34 17.01 9.53
CA TYR A 56 10.45 15.92 9.11
C TYR A 56 9.01 16.41 8.85
N CYS A 57 8.51 17.27 9.72
CA CYS A 57 7.19 17.86 9.64
C CYS A 57 7.04 18.97 8.61
N ALA A 58 8.12 19.63 8.22
CA ALA A 58 8.17 20.53 7.08
C ALA A 58 8.31 19.78 5.73
N GLY A 59 8.32 18.44 5.74
CA GLY A 59 8.62 17.64 4.55
C GLY A 59 10.09 17.74 4.13
N ARG A 60 10.97 18.15 5.06
CA ARG A 60 12.42 18.30 4.89
C ARG A 60 13.13 17.31 5.81
N GLY A 61 14.43 17.10 5.66
CA GLY A 61 15.19 16.25 6.59
C GLY A 61 15.13 14.74 6.28
N PRO A 62 15.94 13.94 7.00
CA PRO A 62 16.22 12.57 6.63
C PRO A 62 14.93 11.74 6.72
N PRO A 63 14.52 11.12 5.60
CA PRO A 63 13.38 10.22 5.59
C PRO A 63 13.68 8.94 6.37
N ILE A 64 12.62 8.16 6.59
CA ILE A 64 12.66 6.82 7.20
C ILE A 64 13.84 6.02 6.62
N PHE A 65 14.78 5.61 7.47
CA PHE A 65 16.07 5.06 7.06
C PHE A 65 15.95 3.64 6.49
N VAL A 66 15.88 3.49 5.18
CA VAL A 66 15.78 2.16 4.53
C VAL A 66 17.14 1.76 3.98
N GLY A 67 17.87 0.92 4.72
CA GLY A 67 19.19 0.38 4.33
C GLY A 67 19.94 -0.25 5.51
N GLU A 68 20.98 -1.04 5.21
CA GLU A 68 21.88 -1.61 6.22
C GLU A 68 22.40 -0.49 7.14
N ALA A 69 22.41 -0.73 8.45
CA ALA A 69 22.83 0.24 9.47
C ALA A 69 24.25 0.83 9.24
N GLU A 70 25.04 0.24 8.34
CA GLU A 70 26.40 0.65 8.01
C GLU A 70 26.50 1.64 6.82
N THR A 71 25.46 1.75 6.00
CA THR A 71 25.43 2.69 4.86
C THR A 71 24.35 3.73 5.09
N ASP A 72 24.73 4.98 5.37
CA ASP A 72 23.85 6.15 5.52
C ASP A 72 23.09 6.51 4.22
N ALA A 73 22.44 5.54 3.57
CA ALA A 73 21.63 5.73 2.38
C ALA A 73 20.25 6.27 2.81
N HIS A 74 19.99 7.52 2.48
CA HIS A 74 18.72 8.19 2.77
C HIS A 74 17.67 7.86 1.69
N VAL A 75 16.63 7.08 2.03
CA VAL A 75 15.53 6.77 1.09
C VAL A 75 14.24 7.45 1.53
N CYS A 76 13.72 8.34 0.68
CA CYS A 76 12.43 8.99 0.94
C CYS A 76 11.29 7.97 0.99
N SER A 77 10.45 7.99 2.03
CA SER A 77 9.33 7.04 2.12
C SER A 77 8.35 7.18 0.95
N GLY A 78 8.17 8.39 0.41
CA GLY A 78 7.41 8.63 -0.83
C GLY A 78 8.05 7.95 -2.05
N ARG A 79 9.36 8.12 -2.24
CA ARG A 79 10.11 7.47 -3.33
C ARG A 79 10.16 5.95 -3.20
N LEU A 80 10.26 5.44 -1.97
CA LEU A 80 10.13 4.01 -1.71
C LEU A 80 8.74 3.54 -2.14
N ALA A 81 7.68 4.24 -1.74
CA ALA A 81 6.31 3.88 -2.09
C ALA A 81 6.08 3.86 -3.62
N GLU A 82 6.60 4.84 -4.36
CA GLU A 82 6.53 4.84 -5.84
C GLU A 82 7.21 3.63 -6.48
N GLN A 83 8.28 3.13 -5.86
CA GLN A 83 9.03 1.98 -6.35
C GLN A 83 8.36 0.66 -5.97
N THR A 84 7.81 0.59 -4.77
CA THR A 84 7.16 -0.61 -4.21
C THR A 84 5.77 -0.83 -4.80
N PHE A 85 4.93 0.21 -4.87
CA PHE A 85 3.50 0.11 -5.18
C PHE A 85 3.19 0.46 -6.63
N ARG A 86 3.91 -0.20 -7.55
CA ARG A 86 3.76 0.07 -8.99
C ARG A 86 2.50 -0.55 -9.59
N GLN A 87 1.96 -1.59 -8.99
CA GLN A 87 0.93 -2.42 -9.59
C GLN A 87 -0.24 -2.56 -8.62
N ALA A 88 -1.45 -2.85 -9.10
CA ALA A 88 -2.59 -3.15 -8.24
C ALA A 88 -2.30 -4.37 -7.37
N LEU A 89 -1.67 -5.39 -7.99
CA LEU A 89 -1.23 -6.60 -7.31
C LEU A 89 0.16 -7.01 -7.80
N CYS A 90 1.03 -7.31 -6.84
CA CYS A 90 2.31 -7.98 -7.06
C CYS A 90 2.43 -9.21 -6.17
N THR A 91 2.71 -10.39 -6.74
CA THR A 91 2.99 -11.61 -5.97
C THR A 91 4.39 -12.16 -6.27
N CYS A 92 5.13 -12.52 -5.21
CA CYS A 92 6.46 -13.11 -5.33
C CYS A 92 6.47 -14.56 -5.79
N GLU A 93 5.39 -15.27 -5.50
CA GLU A 93 5.15 -16.64 -5.93
C GLU A 93 3.92 -16.65 -6.86
N GLY A 94 3.13 -17.73 -6.82
CA GLY A 94 1.95 -17.87 -7.67
C GLY A 94 0.78 -16.97 -7.26
N LEU A 95 -0.29 -17.07 -8.05
CA LEU A 95 -1.60 -16.49 -7.79
C LEU A 95 -2.65 -17.59 -8.03
N THR A 96 -3.38 -17.98 -6.98
CA THR A 96 -4.39 -19.05 -7.05
C THR A 96 -5.78 -18.47 -6.74
N LEU A 97 -6.66 -18.55 -7.74
CA LEU A 97 -8.00 -17.94 -7.71
C LEU A 97 -9.08 -19.01 -7.89
N GLY A 98 -9.83 -19.26 -6.83
CA GLY A 98 -11.07 -20.05 -6.84
C GLY A 98 -12.30 -19.25 -7.30
N ALA A 99 -12.24 -17.92 -7.23
CA ALA A 99 -13.29 -16.97 -7.62
C ALA A 99 -12.71 -15.83 -8.48
N SER A 100 -13.53 -14.84 -8.84
CA SER A 100 -13.12 -13.79 -9.79
C SER A 100 -12.03 -12.87 -9.25
N LEU A 101 -11.19 -12.38 -10.17
CA LEU A 101 -10.26 -11.26 -9.96
C LEU A 101 -10.67 -10.13 -10.89
N ASP A 102 -10.92 -8.95 -10.33
CA ASP A 102 -11.08 -7.70 -11.05
C ASP A 102 -10.03 -6.70 -10.56
N ALA A 103 -9.23 -6.17 -11.48
CA ALA A 103 -8.26 -5.12 -11.20
C ALA A 103 -8.48 -3.94 -12.15
N ASP A 104 -8.66 -2.75 -11.61
CA ASP A 104 -8.75 -1.50 -12.37
C ASP A 104 -7.93 -0.40 -11.68
N ALA A 105 -7.97 0.82 -12.22
CA ALA A 105 -7.31 1.96 -11.61
C ALA A 105 -8.11 3.25 -11.68
N PHE A 106 -7.79 4.17 -10.77
CA PHE A 106 -8.28 5.53 -10.72
C PHE A 106 -7.18 6.47 -10.19
N ARG A 107 -7.48 7.77 -10.08
CA ARG A 107 -6.66 8.74 -9.36
C ARG A 107 -7.55 9.42 -8.32
N GLY A 108 -7.25 9.25 -7.03
CA GLY A 108 -8.03 9.85 -5.95
C GLY A 108 -8.06 11.40 -6.01
N SER A 109 -6.97 11.98 -6.48
CA SER A 109 -6.79 13.40 -6.75
C SER A 109 -7.72 13.95 -7.83
N ALA A 110 -8.21 13.09 -8.73
CA ALA A 110 -9.16 13.44 -9.79
C ALA A 110 -10.63 13.24 -9.38
N GLY A 111 -10.88 12.63 -8.21
CA GLY A 111 -12.22 12.42 -7.67
C GLY A 111 -12.40 11.02 -7.06
N THR A 112 -13.62 10.76 -6.57
CA THR A 112 -13.98 9.45 -6.04
C THR A 112 -13.96 8.39 -7.13
N TYR A 113 -13.54 7.17 -6.78
CA TYR A 113 -13.52 6.01 -7.65
C TYR A 113 -14.82 5.83 -8.48
N GLN A 114 -14.64 5.47 -9.75
CA GLN A 114 -15.69 5.05 -10.67
C GLN A 114 -15.29 3.69 -11.25
N PRO A 115 -16.18 2.70 -11.29
CA PRO A 115 -15.83 1.37 -11.75
C PRO A 115 -15.35 1.28 -13.19
N GLY A 116 -14.35 0.42 -13.43
CA GLY A 116 -13.89 0.06 -14.76
C GLY A 116 -12.90 1.04 -15.37
N GLY A 117 -12.14 1.77 -14.55
CA GLY A 117 -11.06 2.64 -15.03
C GLY A 117 -9.94 1.85 -15.71
N ALA A 118 -9.24 2.48 -16.67
CA ALA A 118 -8.10 1.86 -17.33
C ALA A 118 -6.88 1.79 -16.39
N GLY A 119 -6.09 0.72 -16.49
CA GLY A 119 -4.93 0.47 -15.63
C GLY A 119 -5.23 -0.60 -14.56
N GLY A 120 -4.43 -0.63 -13.50
CA GLY A 120 -4.53 -1.68 -12.48
C GLY A 120 -3.69 -2.89 -12.85
N ASP A 121 -2.42 -2.65 -13.17
CA ASP A 121 -1.45 -3.69 -13.54
C ASP A 121 -1.39 -4.82 -12.51
N VAL A 122 -1.21 -6.05 -12.99
CA VAL A 122 -1.03 -7.23 -12.15
C VAL A 122 0.27 -7.96 -12.54
N GLY A 123 1.08 -8.25 -11.53
CA GLY A 123 2.35 -8.94 -11.63
C GLY A 123 2.38 -10.17 -10.76
N VAL A 124 2.74 -11.30 -11.35
CA VAL A 124 2.88 -12.59 -10.65
C VAL A 124 4.23 -13.17 -11.03
N ASN A 125 5.15 -13.34 -10.09
CA ASN A 125 6.45 -13.95 -10.39
C ASN A 125 6.34 -15.47 -10.62
N GLY A 126 5.35 -16.12 -9.99
CA GLY A 126 5.01 -17.53 -10.20
C GLY A 126 3.98 -17.76 -11.33
N ALA A 127 3.29 -18.90 -11.29
CA ALA A 127 2.19 -19.20 -12.21
C ALA A 127 0.86 -18.61 -11.72
N LEU A 128 -0.07 -18.39 -12.65
CA LEU A 128 -1.43 -17.94 -12.36
C LEU A 128 -2.42 -19.07 -12.68
N SER A 129 -3.15 -19.53 -11.67
CA SER A 129 -4.23 -20.50 -11.84
C SER A 129 -5.55 -19.88 -11.40
N ALA A 130 -6.51 -19.78 -12.33
CA ALA A 130 -7.81 -19.20 -12.07
C ALA A 130 -8.94 -20.12 -12.54
N ASN A 131 -9.83 -20.49 -11.63
CA ASN A 131 -11.01 -21.29 -11.92
C ASN A 131 -12.24 -20.45 -12.33
N ASP A 132 -12.16 -19.12 -12.13
CA ASP A 132 -13.19 -18.16 -12.48
C ASP A 132 -12.61 -17.01 -13.34
N THR A 133 -13.34 -15.91 -13.43
CA THR A 133 -13.07 -14.78 -14.31
C THR A 133 -11.87 -13.99 -13.85
N VAL A 134 -10.97 -13.66 -14.78
CA VAL A 134 -9.84 -12.75 -14.56
C VAL A 134 -10.01 -11.56 -15.47
N ASN A 135 -10.13 -10.38 -14.87
CA ASN A 135 -10.32 -9.11 -15.55
C ASN A 135 -9.28 -8.12 -15.04
N VAL A 136 -8.30 -7.79 -15.88
CA VAL A 136 -7.24 -6.82 -15.57
C VAL A 136 -7.37 -5.66 -16.53
N GLY A 137 -7.71 -4.47 -16.01
CA GLY A 137 -7.87 -3.25 -16.81
C GLY A 137 -6.55 -2.72 -17.39
N GLY A 138 -5.41 -3.12 -16.82
CA GLY A 138 -4.07 -2.73 -17.22
C GLY A 138 -3.31 -3.88 -17.88
N SER A 139 -2.01 -3.94 -17.62
CA SER A 139 -1.12 -5.00 -18.12
C SER A 139 -1.02 -6.17 -17.13
N LEU A 140 -1.00 -7.41 -17.65
CA LEU A 140 -0.80 -8.63 -16.87
C LEU A 140 0.54 -9.29 -17.22
N ARG A 141 1.38 -9.50 -16.20
CA ARG A 141 2.69 -10.13 -16.34
C ARG A 141 2.81 -11.35 -15.42
N VAL A 142 3.11 -12.51 -16.00
CA VAL A 142 3.23 -13.80 -15.30
C VAL A 142 4.61 -14.39 -15.56
N GLY A 143 5.43 -14.49 -14.51
CA GLY A 143 6.83 -14.86 -14.57
C GLY A 143 7.11 -16.36 -14.46
N GLY A 144 6.16 -17.13 -13.95
CA GLY A 144 6.33 -18.56 -13.71
C GLY A 144 6.32 -19.37 -15.00
N ALA A 145 7.21 -20.37 -15.08
CA ALA A 145 7.26 -21.30 -16.21
C ALA A 145 5.97 -22.14 -16.38
N GLY A 146 5.15 -22.24 -15.33
CA GLY A 146 3.81 -22.84 -15.40
C GLY A 146 2.79 -22.00 -16.19
N GLY A 147 3.07 -20.71 -16.42
CA GLY A 147 2.23 -19.82 -17.23
C GLY A 147 0.86 -19.55 -16.61
N LEU A 148 -0.18 -19.54 -17.45
CA LEU A 148 -1.56 -19.27 -17.06
C LEU A 148 -2.46 -20.50 -17.31
N GLN A 149 -3.27 -20.83 -16.30
CA GLN A 149 -4.37 -21.79 -16.37
C GLN A 149 -5.70 -21.07 -16.13
N LEU A 150 -6.58 -21.07 -17.13
CA LEU A 150 -7.81 -20.28 -17.15
C LEU A 150 -9.08 -21.16 -17.19
N GLY A 151 -10.01 -20.91 -16.28
CA GLY A 151 -11.27 -21.65 -16.13
C GLY A 151 -12.51 -20.96 -16.72
N ARG A 152 -12.58 -19.62 -16.75
CA ARG A 152 -13.74 -18.83 -17.22
C ARG A 152 -13.30 -17.66 -18.09
N ALA A 153 -13.96 -16.51 -18.04
CA ALA A 153 -13.61 -15.37 -18.90
C ALA A 153 -12.25 -14.80 -18.52
N PHE A 154 -11.48 -14.37 -19.52
CA PHE A 154 -10.17 -13.76 -19.35
C PHE A 154 -10.08 -12.48 -20.17
N TYR A 155 -9.75 -11.36 -19.52
CA TYR A 155 -9.60 -10.05 -20.14
C TYR A 155 -8.37 -9.33 -19.61
N VAL A 156 -7.57 -8.76 -20.53
CA VAL A 156 -6.47 -7.84 -20.23
C VAL A 156 -6.61 -6.59 -21.09
N GLY A 157 -6.73 -5.43 -20.45
CA GLY A 157 -7.00 -4.15 -21.08
C GLY A 157 -5.80 -3.52 -21.79
N GLU A 158 -4.58 -3.95 -21.47
CA GLU A 158 -3.36 -3.52 -22.15
C GLU A 158 -2.56 -4.71 -22.68
N THR A 159 -1.41 -5.03 -22.07
CA THR A 159 -0.48 -6.04 -22.58
C THR A 159 -0.46 -7.29 -21.69
N LEU A 160 -0.31 -8.45 -22.34
CA LEU A 160 -0.07 -9.72 -21.66
C LEU A 160 1.37 -10.17 -21.89
N HIS A 161 2.11 -10.49 -20.83
CA HIS A 161 3.39 -11.18 -20.93
C HIS A 161 3.41 -12.40 -20.01
N SER A 162 3.51 -13.60 -20.60
CA SER A 162 3.67 -14.86 -19.88
C SER A 162 5.02 -15.50 -20.18
N SER A 163 5.76 -15.84 -19.13
CA SER A 163 6.97 -16.67 -19.16
C SER A 163 6.68 -18.17 -19.30
N GLY A 164 5.42 -18.58 -19.41
CA GLY A 164 5.01 -19.97 -19.60
C GLY A 164 3.87 -20.12 -20.62
N PRO A 165 3.24 -21.31 -20.71
CA PRO A 165 2.13 -21.56 -21.61
C PRO A 165 0.85 -20.83 -21.17
N LEU A 166 -0.08 -20.65 -22.10
CA LEU A 166 -1.42 -20.14 -21.85
C LEU A 166 -2.41 -21.26 -22.16
N SER A 167 -3.13 -21.76 -21.15
CA SER A 167 -3.96 -22.95 -21.28
C SER A 167 -5.28 -22.84 -20.54
N GLY A 168 -6.29 -23.58 -21.00
CA GLY A 168 -7.59 -23.62 -20.36
C GLY A 168 -8.75 -23.77 -21.35
N SER A 169 -9.96 -23.72 -20.81
CA SER A 169 -11.19 -23.72 -21.61
C SER A 169 -12.10 -22.53 -21.26
N PRO A 170 -11.57 -21.29 -21.34
CA PRO A 170 -12.33 -20.10 -21.05
C PRO A 170 -13.50 -19.94 -22.03
N VAL A 171 -14.61 -19.36 -21.57
CA VAL A 171 -15.73 -18.99 -22.45
C VAL A 171 -15.37 -17.82 -23.37
N SER A 172 -14.43 -16.98 -22.95
CA SER A 172 -13.83 -15.90 -23.73
C SER A 172 -12.42 -15.61 -23.20
N ALA A 173 -11.48 -15.31 -24.08
CA ALA A 173 -10.14 -14.85 -23.72
C ALA A 173 -9.71 -13.75 -24.67
N SER A 174 -9.42 -12.56 -24.13
CA SER A 174 -9.08 -11.38 -24.91
C SER A 174 -7.98 -10.53 -24.28
N VAL A 175 -7.05 -10.07 -25.11
CA VAL A 175 -6.05 -9.04 -24.77
C VAL A 175 -6.23 -7.89 -25.76
N VAL A 176 -6.41 -6.66 -25.27
CA VAL A 176 -6.63 -5.50 -26.14
C VAL A 176 -5.36 -5.12 -26.90
N GLY A 177 -4.21 -5.13 -26.22
CA GLY A 177 -2.91 -4.81 -26.79
C GLY A 177 -2.16 -6.04 -27.30
N ASP A 178 -0.84 -6.01 -27.13
CA ASP A 178 0.06 -7.11 -27.51
C ASP A 178 0.04 -8.24 -26.47
N ALA A 179 0.22 -9.47 -26.95
CA ALA A 179 0.37 -10.65 -26.11
C ALA A 179 1.70 -11.36 -26.42
N ARG A 180 2.46 -11.69 -25.38
CA ARG A 180 3.69 -12.49 -25.46
C ARG A 180 3.54 -13.71 -24.58
N VAL A 181 3.62 -14.91 -25.16
CA VAL A 181 3.46 -16.17 -24.43
C VAL A 181 4.65 -17.06 -24.71
N ARG A 182 5.47 -17.34 -23.69
CA ARG A 182 6.64 -18.22 -23.77
C ARG A 182 6.22 -19.69 -23.63
N GLY A 183 5.41 -20.17 -24.57
CA GLY A 183 4.94 -21.55 -24.59
C GLY A 183 3.78 -21.76 -25.55
N ASP A 184 3.12 -22.91 -25.39
CA ASP A 184 1.90 -23.24 -26.14
C ASP A 184 0.74 -22.34 -25.74
N VAL A 185 -0.12 -22.01 -26.70
CA VAL A 185 -1.42 -21.35 -26.48
C VAL A 185 -2.51 -22.36 -26.77
N SER A 186 -3.02 -23.00 -25.72
CA SER A 186 -4.05 -24.04 -25.76
C SER A 186 -5.37 -23.51 -25.22
N LEU A 187 -6.00 -22.59 -25.97
CA LEU A 187 -7.32 -22.02 -25.68
C LEU A 187 -8.30 -22.35 -26.83
N PRO A 188 -9.62 -22.48 -26.56
CA PRO A 188 -10.62 -22.76 -27.60
C PRO A 188 -10.86 -21.57 -28.53
N ALA A 189 -10.66 -20.35 -28.03
CA ALA A 189 -10.65 -19.11 -28.80
C ALA A 189 -9.84 -18.07 -28.04
N PHE A 190 -8.95 -17.34 -28.73
CA PHE A 190 -8.14 -16.28 -28.13
C PHE A 190 -8.07 -15.07 -29.06
N HIS A 191 -8.51 -13.91 -28.56
CA HIS A 191 -8.48 -12.65 -29.30
C HIS A 191 -7.34 -11.75 -28.80
N VAL A 192 -6.54 -11.22 -29.70
CA VAL A 192 -5.44 -10.28 -29.40
C VAL A 192 -5.58 -9.08 -30.34
N GLY A 193 -5.85 -7.90 -29.81
CA GLY A 193 -6.00 -6.70 -30.65
C GLY A 193 -4.69 -6.28 -31.32
N GLY A 194 -3.56 -6.53 -30.65
CA GLY A 194 -2.20 -6.29 -31.15
C GLY A 194 -1.53 -7.52 -31.75
N VAL A 195 -0.22 -7.64 -31.55
CA VAL A 195 0.62 -8.74 -32.03
C VAL A 195 0.68 -9.84 -30.98
N LEU A 196 0.43 -11.09 -31.39
CA LEU A 196 0.75 -12.27 -30.58
C LEU A 196 2.17 -12.75 -30.90
N THR A 197 3.06 -12.79 -29.91
CA THR A 197 4.41 -13.35 -30.03
C THR A 197 4.52 -14.66 -29.24
N VAL A 198 4.97 -15.72 -29.90
CA VAL A 198 5.20 -17.05 -29.30
C VAL A 198 6.52 -17.66 -29.80
N PRO A 199 7.17 -18.57 -29.06
CA PRO A 199 8.36 -19.27 -29.54
C PRO A 199 8.16 -20.03 -30.86
N GLU A 200 9.26 -20.27 -31.57
CA GLU A 200 9.27 -21.24 -32.67
C GLU A 200 8.81 -22.62 -32.17
N GLY A 201 7.98 -23.32 -32.94
CA GLY A 201 7.44 -24.63 -32.58
C GLY A 201 6.28 -24.63 -31.58
N ALA A 202 5.94 -23.50 -30.95
CA ALA A 202 4.78 -23.41 -30.07
C ALA A 202 3.47 -23.74 -30.81
N THR A 203 2.65 -24.59 -30.20
CA THR A 203 1.31 -24.92 -30.68
C THR A 203 0.35 -23.78 -30.37
N LEU A 204 -0.56 -23.51 -31.32
CA LEU A 204 -1.58 -22.48 -31.19
C LEU A 204 -2.95 -23.12 -31.44
N GLY A 205 -3.88 -22.93 -30.51
CA GLY A 205 -5.31 -23.13 -30.74
C GLY A 205 -5.88 -22.05 -31.68
N PRO A 206 -7.21 -21.94 -31.78
CA PRO A 206 -7.84 -20.87 -32.55
C PRO A 206 -7.49 -19.49 -31.97
N VAL A 207 -6.77 -18.68 -32.75
CA VAL A 207 -6.35 -17.31 -32.39
C VAL A 207 -6.78 -16.32 -33.46
N GLU A 208 -7.32 -15.19 -33.04
CA GLU A 208 -7.49 -13.99 -33.85
C GLU A 208 -6.53 -12.91 -33.34
N ALA A 209 -5.57 -12.51 -34.17
CA ALA A 209 -4.59 -11.46 -33.84
C ALA A 209 -4.31 -10.58 -35.06
N SER A 210 -3.87 -9.34 -34.85
CA SER A 210 -3.45 -8.48 -35.96
C SER A 210 -2.26 -9.08 -36.74
N ALA A 211 -1.36 -9.76 -36.01
CA ALA A 211 -0.29 -10.59 -36.54
C ALA A 211 0.15 -11.62 -35.50
N VAL A 212 0.68 -12.75 -35.97
CA VAL A 212 1.34 -13.76 -35.13
C VAL A 212 2.82 -13.78 -35.48
N ARG A 213 3.69 -13.56 -34.50
CA ARG A 213 5.15 -13.65 -34.63
C ARG A 213 5.67 -14.89 -33.91
N ARG A 214 6.55 -15.61 -34.60
CA ARG A 214 7.22 -16.79 -34.06
C ARG A 214 8.67 -16.45 -33.76
N GLU A 215 8.90 -15.95 -32.55
CA GLU A 215 10.18 -15.40 -32.10
C GLU A 215 10.40 -15.79 -30.63
N PRO A 216 11.66 -15.86 -30.14
CA PRO A 216 11.92 -16.06 -28.72
C PRO A 216 11.20 -15.02 -27.84
N VAL A 217 10.51 -15.48 -26.80
CA VAL A 217 9.88 -14.62 -25.79
C VAL A 217 10.71 -14.68 -24.52
N ASP A 218 11.31 -13.57 -24.11
CA ASP A 218 12.11 -13.50 -22.87
C ASP A 218 11.25 -13.71 -21.61
N PRO A 219 11.78 -14.36 -20.57
CA PRO A 219 11.09 -14.44 -19.28
C PRO A 219 11.00 -13.05 -18.62
N VAL A 220 9.96 -12.85 -17.81
CA VAL A 220 9.75 -11.65 -16.98
C VAL A 220 9.72 -11.98 -15.51
N THR A 221 10.25 -11.07 -14.70
CA THR A 221 10.11 -11.05 -13.23
C THR A 221 9.37 -9.74 -12.87
N PRO A 222 8.04 -9.75 -12.82
CA PRO A 222 7.26 -8.51 -12.65
C PRO A 222 7.37 -7.86 -11.27
N CYS A 223 7.70 -8.61 -10.23
CA CYS A 223 7.76 -8.16 -8.84
C CYS A 223 9.18 -8.24 -8.28
N ALA A 224 9.65 -7.15 -7.66
CA ALA A 224 10.96 -7.06 -7.03
C ALA A 224 10.98 -7.78 -5.67
N CYS A 225 11.08 -9.11 -5.73
CA CYS A 225 11.00 -9.99 -4.56
C CYS A 225 12.35 -10.52 -4.09
N ASP A 226 13.44 -10.18 -4.78
CA ASP A 226 14.79 -10.53 -4.37
C ASP A 226 15.11 -9.89 -3.01
N GLU A 227 15.74 -10.64 -2.10
CA GLU A 227 16.03 -10.20 -0.72
C GLU A 227 16.77 -8.85 -0.68
N THR A 228 17.68 -8.61 -1.62
CA THR A 228 18.46 -7.35 -1.73
C THR A 228 17.65 -6.16 -2.24
N ALA A 229 16.46 -6.40 -2.80
CA ALA A 229 15.53 -5.37 -3.27
C ALA A 229 14.38 -5.13 -2.29
N GLN A 230 14.28 -5.91 -1.21
CA GLN A 230 13.20 -5.79 -0.23
C GLN A 230 13.48 -4.68 0.79
N VAL A 231 12.39 -4.14 1.35
CA VAL A 231 12.45 -3.17 2.43
C VAL A 231 12.79 -3.88 3.74
N ASP A 232 13.85 -3.45 4.43
CA ASP A 232 14.19 -3.96 5.77
C ASP A 232 13.25 -3.37 6.84
N VAL A 233 12.02 -3.89 6.89
CA VAL A 233 10.99 -3.47 7.85
C VAL A 233 11.41 -3.76 9.29
N THR A 234 12.10 -4.89 9.53
CA THR A 234 12.56 -5.26 10.87
C THR A 234 13.63 -4.31 11.38
N GLY A 235 14.64 -3.99 10.57
CA GLY A 235 15.68 -3.03 10.93
C GLY A 235 15.12 -1.63 11.15
N LEU A 236 14.13 -1.22 10.35
CA LEU A 236 13.41 0.04 10.52
C LEU A 236 12.72 0.16 11.87
N ILE A 237 11.99 -0.88 12.27
CA ILE A 237 11.31 -0.95 13.57
C ILE A 237 12.34 -0.93 14.70
N ALA A 238 13.38 -1.78 14.63
CA ALA A 238 14.41 -1.87 15.66
C ALA A 238 15.12 -0.53 15.89
N ARG A 239 15.38 0.23 14.81
CA ARG A 239 15.94 1.58 14.92
C ARG A 239 14.98 2.54 15.64
N HIS A 240 13.71 2.58 15.22
CA HIS A 240 12.74 3.54 15.76
C HIS A 240 12.15 3.11 17.11
N ALA A 241 12.47 1.92 17.62
CA ALA A 241 12.26 1.61 19.04
C ALA A 241 13.09 2.53 19.95
N HIS A 242 14.22 3.06 19.46
CA HIS A 242 15.11 3.95 20.20
C HIS A 242 15.11 5.39 19.66
N ASP A 243 15.00 5.56 18.33
CA ASP A 243 15.00 6.84 17.62
C ASP A 243 13.57 7.19 17.18
N ASN A 244 12.76 7.69 18.11
CA ASN A 244 11.39 8.12 17.87
C ASN A 244 11.05 9.37 18.66
N ASP A 245 9.88 9.91 18.37
CA ASP A 245 9.43 11.19 18.89
C ASP A 245 8.34 11.04 19.97
N ASN A 246 8.16 9.84 20.53
CA ASN A 246 7.17 9.61 21.58
C ASN A 246 7.32 10.59 22.75
N ALA A 247 8.56 10.84 23.18
CA ALA A 247 8.87 11.74 24.28
C ALA A 247 8.42 13.19 24.01
N ALA A 248 8.42 13.62 22.75
CA ALA A 248 8.00 14.97 22.36
C ALA A 248 6.51 15.23 22.60
N ILE A 249 5.69 14.17 22.67
CA ILE A 249 4.23 14.25 22.86
C ILE A 249 3.73 13.46 24.08
N GLY A 250 4.65 12.92 24.89
CA GLY A 250 4.34 12.10 26.06
C GLY A 250 3.63 10.77 25.75
N LEU A 251 3.88 10.17 24.57
CA LEU A 251 3.29 8.89 24.19
C LEU A 251 4.03 7.73 24.87
N ASP A 252 3.34 6.98 25.73
CA ASP A 252 3.86 5.72 26.25
C ASP A 252 3.81 4.64 25.14
N ALA A 253 4.88 3.86 24.98
CA ALA A 253 4.95 2.82 23.94
C ALA A 253 3.91 1.70 24.15
N ALA A 254 3.46 1.48 25.39
CA ALA A 254 2.41 0.53 25.76
C ALA A 254 1.00 1.16 25.80
N ALA A 255 0.81 2.41 25.34
CA ALA A 255 -0.48 3.11 25.43
C ALA A 255 -1.65 2.38 24.74
N MET A 256 -1.35 1.51 23.77
CA MET A 256 -2.33 0.75 23.00
C MET A 256 -2.39 -0.74 23.37
N GLU A 257 -1.87 -1.11 24.54
CA GLU A 257 -1.97 -2.45 25.10
C GLU A 257 -3.19 -2.59 26.03
N ASP A 258 -3.66 -3.81 26.22
CA ASP A 258 -4.77 -4.18 27.12
C ASP A 258 -6.01 -3.28 26.93
N ILE A 259 -6.42 -3.11 25.68
CA ILE A 259 -7.60 -2.31 25.33
C ILE A 259 -8.85 -3.09 25.75
N GLU A 260 -9.57 -2.56 26.73
CA GLU A 260 -10.93 -2.94 27.09
C GLU A 260 -11.89 -1.84 26.56
N GLY A 261 -12.95 -2.24 25.84
CA GLY A 261 -13.87 -1.28 25.21
C GLY A 261 -13.22 -0.51 24.04
N GLU A 262 -13.40 0.80 23.97
CA GLU A 262 -12.83 1.62 22.88
C GLU A 262 -11.62 2.43 23.36
N ARG A 263 -10.56 2.46 22.55
CA ARG A 263 -9.41 3.36 22.75
C ARG A 263 -9.07 4.08 21.46
N SER A 264 -9.01 5.40 21.52
CA SER A 264 -8.56 6.22 20.39
C SER A 264 -7.20 6.86 20.67
N LEU A 265 -6.33 6.90 19.67
CA LEU A 265 -5.03 7.57 19.67
C LEU A 265 -4.95 8.51 18.47
N ALA A 266 -4.85 9.81 18.73
CA ALA A 266 -4.59 10.82 17.70
C ALA A 266 -3.09 11.11 17.63
N LEU A 267 -2.49 10.93 16.45
CA LEU A 267 -1.08 11.18 16.21
C LEU A 267 -0.89 12.50 15.44
N PRO A 268 -0.05 13.42 15.96
CA PRO A 268 0.36 14.59 15.21
C PRO A 268 1.38 14.20 14.13
N CYS A 269 1.98 15.20 13.48
CA CYS A 269 3.14 14.92 12.63
C CYS A 269 4.25 14.28 13.48
N GLY A 270 4.95 13.27 12.97
CA GLY A 270 6.04 12.64 13.71
C GLY A 270 6.36 11.19 13.35
N ARG A 271 7.36 10.62 14.03
CA ARG A 271 7.73 9.19 14.00
C ARG A 271 7.47 8.61 15.39
N PHE A 272 6.51 7.70 15.50
CA PHE A 272 6.08 7.15 16.79
C PHE A 272 6.28 5.65 16.85
N HIS A 273 6.49 5.16 18.06
CA HIS A 273 6.70 3.74 18.33
C HIS A 273 5.66 3.22 19.32
N LEU A 274 5.10 2.05 19.03
CA LEU A 274 4.30 1.26 19.96
C LEU A 274 4.88 -0.15 20.04
N THR A 275 4.89 -0.74 21.22
CA THR A 275 5.31 -2.13 21.40
C THR A 275 4.34 -3.09 20.72
N ARG A 276 3.04 -2.93 20.96
CA ARG A 276 1.96 -3.71 20.33
C ARG A 276 0.63 -2.97 20.42
N ILE A 277 -0.36 -3.43 19.66
CA ILE A 277 -1.76 -3.02 19.82
C ILE A 277 -2.58 -4.25 20.18
N THR A 278 -2.98 -4.39 21.43
CA THR A 278 -3.62 -5.61 21.92
C THR A 278 -4.84 -5.33 22.80
N GLY A 279 -5.84 -6.21 22.76
CA GLY A 279 -6.97 -6.15 23.69
C GLY A 279 -8.23 -6.86 23.21
N THR A 280 -9.21 -6.95 24.10
CA THR A 280 -10.55 -7.47 23.78
C THR A 280 -11.45 -6.40 23.19
N GLY A 281 -11.06 -5.13 23.26
CA GLY A 281 -11.78 -3.99 22.72
C GLY A 281 -11.42 -3.65 21.28
N ARG A 282 -11.67 -2.39 20.92
CA ARG A 282 -11.37 -1.79 19.62
C ARG A 282 -10.44 -0.59 19.73
N ALA A 283 -9.62 -0.41 18.71
CA ALA A 283 -8.70 0.71 18.60
C ALA A 283 -9.05 1.63 17.43
N THR A 284 -8.89 2.93 17.63
CA THR A 284 -8.98 3.94 16.57
C THR A 284 -7.70 4.77 16.52
N LEU A 285 -7.00 4.75 15.41
CA LEU A 285 -5.85 5.63 15.13
C LEU A 285 -6.33 6.78 14.26
N THR A 286 -6.10 8.02 14.67
CA THR A 286 -6.42 9.21 13.86
C THR A 286 -5.14 9.94 13.47
N VAL A 287 -4.92 10.08 12.16
CA VAL A 287 -3.73 10.72 11.58
C VAL A 287 -4.17 11.94 10.78
N ARG A 288 -3.64 13.12 11.13
CA ARG A 288 -4.00 14.41 10.49
C ARG A 288 -2.83 15.13 9.83
N ALA A 289 -1.63 14.57 9.97
CA ALA A 289 -0.41 15.11 9.39
C ALA A 289 0.49 13.97 8.92
N ARG A 290 1.71 14.28 8.48
CA ARG A 290 2.69 13.28 8.05
C ARG A 290 3.18 12.47 9.26
N THR A 291 2.84 11.19 9.31
CA THR A 291 3.11 10.34 10.47
C THR A 291 3.73 9.01 10.02
N ALA A 292 4.79 8.60 10.71
CA ALA A 292 5.29 7.24 10.69
C ALA A 292 4.95 6.56 12.01
N LEU A 293 4.38 5.35 11.96
CA LEU A 293 4.07 4.56 13.15
C LEU A 293 4.75 3.19 13.03
N PHE A 294 5.60 2.87 14.00
CA PHE A 294 6.31 1.60 14.09
C PHE A 294 5.68 0.77 15.22
N ILE A 295 5.23 -0.44 14.89
CA ILE A 295 4.67 -1.40 15.84
C ILE A 295 5.63 -2.58 15.91
N GLU A 296 6.25 -2.78 17.08
CA GLU A 296 7.33 -3.75 17.26
C GLU A 296 6.87 -5.19 17.04
N ASP A 297 5.76 -5.56 17.67
CA ASP A 297 5.28 -6.93 17.72
C ASP A 297 3.96 -7.07 16.95
N ILE A 298 2.86 -7.40 17.64
CA ILE A 298 1.60 -7.76 17.00
C ILE A 298 0.53 -6.66 17.06
N VAL A 299 -0.46 -6.80 16.20
CA VAL A 299 -1.79 -6.19 16.35
C VAL A 299 -2.79 -7.32 16.56
N ASP A 300 -3.42 -7.37 17.74
CA ASP A 300 -4.41 -8.40 18.12
C ASP A 300 -5.62 -7.78 18.84
N LEU A 301 -6.75 -7.65 18.13
CA LEU A 301 -7.96 -6.98 18.64
C LEU A 301 -9.22 -7.81 18.37
N ALA A 302 -10.08 -7.93 19.38
CA ALA A 302 -11.33 -8.68 19.22
C ALA A 302 -12.47 -7.86 18.58
N GLU A 303 -12.65 -6.58 18.90
CA GLU A 303 -13.82 -5.81 18.43
C GLU A 303 -13.59 -4.98 17.15
N GLY A 304 -12.34 -4.66 16.80
CA GLY A 304 -12.02 -3.98 15.54
C GLY A 304 -10.85 -3.00 15.61
N LEU A 305 -10.37 -2.58 14.44
CA LEU A 305 -9.34 -1.57 14.27
C LEU A 305 -9.79 -0.58 13.20
N THR A 306 -9.74 0.72 13.53
CA THR A 306 -9.95 1.81 12.58
C THR A 306 -8.68 2.64 12.49
N VAL A 307 -8.19 2.89 11.28
CA VAL A 307 -7.08 3.80 11.01
C VAL A 307 -7.60 4.89 10.09
N ASP A 308 -7.96 6.02 10.69
CA ASP A 308 -8.52 7.17 10.01
C ASP A 308 -7.41 8.14 9.61
N VAL A 309 -7.17 8.31 8.31
CA VAL A 309 -6.18 9.23 7.77
C VAL A 309 -6.89 10.33 7.00
N GLN A 310 -6.92 11.52 7.59
CA GLN A 310 -7.63 12.68 7.07
C GLN A 310 -6.66 13.62 6.38
N ALA A 311 -7.03 14.16 5.22
CA ALA A 311 -6.21 15.16 4.52
C ALA A 311 -5.93 16.38 5.44
N PRO A 312 -4.69 16.90 5.49
CA PRO A 312 -3.55 16.58 4.61
C PRO A 312 -2.66 15.41 5.10
N GLY A 313 -3.10 14.65 6.09
CA GLY A 313 -2.35 13.56 6.71
C GLY A 313 -1.94 12.44 5.75
N GLU A 314 -0.85 11.78 6.11
CA GLU A 314 -0.28 10.62 5.42
C GLU A 314 0.31 9.68 6.48
N LEU A 315 0.18 8.38 6.27
CA LEU A 315 0.63 7.37 7.21
C LEU A 315 1.57 6.37 6.53
N ASP A 316 2.77 6.25 7.09
CA ASP A 316 3.66 5.11 6.92
C ASP A 316 3.55 4.21 8.17
N LEU A 317 2.98 3.03 8.04
CA LEU A 317 2.76 2.08 9.13
C LEU A 317 3.66 0.86 8.96
N PHE A 318 4.54 0.58 9.92
CA PHE A 318 5.46 -0.56 9.92
C PHE A 318 5.07 -1.53 11.03
N LEU A 319 4.86 -2.80 10.70
CA LEU A 319 4.50 -3.86 11.64
C LEU A 319 5.53 -4.98 11.62
N GLY A 320 6.03 -5.34 12.80
CA GLY A 320 6.99 -6.43 12.95
C GLY A 320 6.33 -7.81 12.89
N GLY A 321 5.17 -7.95 13.51
CA GLY A 321 4.47 -9.21 13.69
C GLY A 321 3.18 -9.37 12.89
N SER A 322 2.32 -10.26 13.38
CA SER A 322 1.03 -10.61 12.78
C SER A 322 -0.05 -9.55 13.03
N VAL A 323 -1.00 -9.45 12.10
CA VAL A 323 -2.25 -8.70 12.28
C VAL A 323 -3.41 -9.68 12.43
N ALA A 324 -4.02 -9.69 13.60
CA ALA A 324 -5.25 -10.42 13.90
C ALA A 324 -6.31 -9.42 14.40
N VAL A 325 -7.36 -9.22 13.62
CA VAL A 325 -8.50 -8.40 14.03
C VAL A 325 -9.77 -9.21 13.80
N ALA A 326 -10.42 -9.65 14.88
CA ALA A 326 -11.61 -10.50 14.77
C ALA A 326 -12.83 -9.68 14.31
N GLY A 327 -12.91 -8.41 14.74
CA GLY A 327 -13.91 -7.45 14.29
C GLY A 327 -13.58 -6.84 12.91
N PRO A 328 -14.31 -5.78 12.52
CA PRO A 328 -14.02 -5.05 11.29
C PRO A 328 -12.65 -4.36 11.34
N LEU A 329 -11.91 -4.44 10.24
CA LEU A 329 -10.71 -3.64 9.98
C LEU A 329 -11.04 -2.56 8.95
N SER A 330 -10.91 -1.29 9.34
CA SER A 330 -11.02 -0.15 8.43
C SER A 330 -9.69 0.57 8.36
N LEU A 331 -9.06 0.53 7.20
CA LEU A 331 -7.79 1.21 6.95
C LEU A 331 -8.00 2.31 5.90
N GLY A 332 -7.68 3.55 6.27
CA GLY A 332 -7.64 4.69 5.36
C GLY A 332 -8.99 5.10 4.78
N SER A 333 -8.94 5.72 3.61
CA SER A 333 -10.11 6.24 2.89
C SER A 333 -10.08 5.79 1.43
N THR A 334 -11.21 5.27 0.95
CA THR A 334 -11.36 4.83 -0.46
C THR A 334 -11.26 5.98 -1.46
N ALA A 335 -11.40 7.24 -1.00
CA ALA A 335 -11.22 8.42 -1.84
C ALA A 335 -9.75 8.76 -2.08
N THR A 336 -8.85 8.45 -1.13
CA THR A 336 -7.42 8.78 -1.21
C THR A 336 -6.57 7.68 -0.56
N PRO A 337 -6.63 6.43 -1.06
CA PRO A 337 -5.88 5.31 -0.47
C PRO A 337 -4.35 5.49 -0.62
N SER A 338 -3.88 6.28 -1.58
CA SER A 338 -2.46 6.66 -1.74
C SER A 338 -1.81 7.25 -0.48
N ARG A 339 -2.59 7.80 0.46
CA ARG A 339 -2.10 8.39 1.72
C ARG A 339 -1.65 7.37 2.76
N VAL A 340 -2.00 6.10 2.60
CA VAL A 340 -1.73 5.05 3.59
C VAL A 340 -0.80 4.02 2.97
N ARG A 341 0.31 3.76 3.65
CA ARG A 341 1.32 2.76 3.27
C ARG A 341 1.59 1.87 4.48
N VAL A 342 1.46 0.56 4.29
CA VAL A 342 1.62 -0.43 5.34
C VAL A 342 2.71 -1.40 4.93
N TYR A 343 3.70 -1.59 5.79
CA TYR A 343 4.85 -2.46 5.59
C TYR A 343 4.85 -3.51 6.70
N VAL A 344 4.82 -4.79 6.34
CA VAL A 344 4.74 -5.91 7.29
C VAL A 344 5.96 -6.80 7.12
N ALA A 345 6.74 -6.96 8.19
CA ALA A 345 7.90 -7.85 8.23
C ALA A 345 7.49 -9.33 8.34
N GLY A 346 6.40 -9.60 9.08
CA GLY A 346 5.94 -10.95 9.39
C GLY A 346 5.50 -11.77 8.17
N ALA A 347 5.70 -13.08 8.24
CA ALA A 347 5.22 -14.06 7.25
C ALA A 347 3.77 -14.54 7.50
N SER A 348 3.04 -13.85 8.38
CA SER A 348 1.72 -14.27 8.84
C SER A 348 0.67 -14.19 7.72
N VAL A 349 -0.40 -14.97 7.86
CA VAL A 349 -1.55 -14.89 6.97
C VAL A 349 -2.36 -13.65 7.32
N LEU A 350 -2.57 -12.76 6.34
CA LEU A 350 -3.55 -11.68 6.49
C LEU A 350 -4.92 -12.22 6.11
N ALA A 351 -5.82 -12.33 7.09
CA ALA A 351 -7.20 -12.72 6.89
C ALA A 351 -8.10 -11.48 7.02
N LEU A 352 -8.92 -11.21 6.01
CA LEU A 352 -9.89 -10.11 6.04
C LEU A 352 -11.28 -10.63 6.40
N SER A 353 -11.88 -10.07 7.45
CA SER A 353 -13.26 -10.35 7.84
C SER A 353 -14.25 -9.61 6.94
N ALA A 354 -15.47 -10.15 6.79
CA ALA A 354 -16.52 -9.51 6.00
C ALA A 354 -16.86 -8.10 6.57
N GLY A 355 -16.97 -7.11 5.69
CA GLY A 355 -17.22 -5.71 6.08
C GLY A 355 -15.95 -4.90 6.40
N SER A 356 -14.76 -5.53 6.35
CA SER A 356 -13.49 -4.80 6.39
C SER A 356 -13.28 -4.01 5.09
N THR A 357 -12.69 -2.81 5.21
CA THR A 357 -12.30 -1.97 4.07
C THR A 357 -10.80 -1.74 4.15
N LEU A 358 -10.08 -2.14 3.10
CA LEU A 358 -8.66 -1.87 2.97
C LEU A 358 -8.44 -0.79 1.92
N ALA A 359 -8.22 0.44 2.36
CA ALA A 359 -7.89 1.58 1.52
C ALA A 359 -6.48 2.08 1.85
N GLY A 360 -5.51 1.56 1.13
CA GLY A 360 -4.09 1.78 1.37
C GLY A 360 -3.21 0.90 0.49
N ASN A 361 -1.90 1.05 0.64
CA ASN A 361 -0.89 0.28 -0.07
C ASN A 361 -0.19 -0.67 0.89
N LEU A 362 -0.33 -1.98 0.66
CA LEU A 362 0.19 -3.03 1.53
C LEU A 362 1.43 -3.69 0.93
N TYR A 363 2.51 -3.70 1.69
CA TYR A 363 3.75 -4.42 1.38
C TYR A 363 4.04 -5.48 2.43
N ALA A 364 3.92 -6.74 2.07
CA ALA A 364 4.13 -7.90 2.93
C ALA A 364 4.77 -9.06 2.12
N PRO A 365 6.02 -8.92 1.66
CA PRO A 365 6.66 -9.81 0.68
C PRO A 365 6.79 -11.27 1.15
N HIS A 366 6.66 -11.53 2.45
CA HIS A 366 6.70 -12.86 3.05
C HIS A 366 5.32 -13.42 3.44
N ALA A 367 4.27 -12.61 3.36
CA ALA A 367 2.93 -12.97 3.81
C ALA A 367 2.13 -13.63 2.70
N THR A 368 1.28 -14.60 3.07
CA THR A 368 0.23 -15.12 2.19
C THR A 368 -1.08 -14.39 2.49
N LEU A 369 -1.70 -13.82 1.46
CA LEU A 369 -3.04 -13.26 1.55
C LEU A 369 -4.06 -14.37 1.28
N SER A 370 -4.83 -14.75 2.30
CA SER A 370 -5.86 -15.79 2.19
C SER A 370 -7.24 -15.17 2.32
N LEU A 371 -8.07 -15.32 1.27
CA LEU A 371 -9.39 -14.73 1.18
C LEU A 371 -10.45 -15.83 1.05
N SER A 372 -11.11 -16.15 2.17
CA SER A 372 -12.23 -17.09 2.19
C SER A 372 -13.56 -16.44 1.80
N GLY A 373 -13.68 -15.12 1.99
CA GLY A 373 -14.79 -14.27 1.53
C GLY A 373 -14.34 -13.30 0.44
N GLY A 374 -15.29 -12.56 -0.14
CA GLY A 374 -14.97 -11.51 -1.11
C GLY A 374 -14.23 -10.34 -0.45
N ALA A 375 -13.22 -9.80 -1.14
CA ALA A 375 -12.44 -8.66 -0.69
C ALA A 375 -12.47 -7.54 -1.74
N GLU A 376 -12.48 -6.31 -1.24
CA GLU A 376 -12.39 -5.10 -2.04
C GLU A 376 -11.28 -4.23 -1.45
N VAL A 377 -10.29 -3.93 -2.28
CA VAL A 377 -9.07 -3.22 -1.89
C VAL A 377 -8.93 -1.99 -2.76
N PHE A 378 -8.74 -0.83 -2.13
CA PHE A 378 -8.42 0.42 -2.79
C PHE A 378 -6.94 0.72 -2.55
N GLY A 379 -6.12 0.75 -3.59
CA GLY A 379 -4.67 0.91 -3.52
C GLY A 379 -3.91 -0.26 -4.14
N SER A 380 -2.83 -0.69 -3.50
CA SER A 380 -1.88 -1.68 -4.03
C SER A 380 -1.61 -2.79 -3.01
N VAL A 381 -1.41 -4.02 -3.50
CA VAL A 381 -1.05 -5.17 -2.68
C VAL A 381 0.23 -5.81 -3.22
N PHE A 382 1.27 -5.88 -2.40
CA PHE A 382 2.50 -6.61 -2.66
C PHE A 382 2.65 -7.71 -1.60
N VAL A 383 2.56 -8.97 -2.00
CA VAL A 383 2.56 -10.12 -1.08
C VAL A 383 3.39 -11.28 -1.61
N ARG A 384 3.67 -12.29 -0.76
CA ARG A 384 4.32 -13.52 -1.22
C ARG A 384 3.42 -14.28 -2.20
N HIS A 385 2.21 -14.58 -1.73
CA HIS A 385 1.25 -15.44 -2.43
C HIS A 385 -0.18 -14.96 -2.14
N VAL A 386 -1.10 -15.22 -3.07
CA VAL A 386 -2.53 -14.98 -2.88
C VAL A 386 -3.29 -16.28 -3.13
N GLU A 387 -4.14 -16.64 -2.17
CA GLU A 387 -5.12 -17.70 -2.27
C GLU A 387 -6.51 -17.12 -2.03
N ALA A 388 -7.29 -16.93 -3.09
CA ALA A 388 -8.62 -16.34 -2.99
C ALA A 388 -9.70 -17.34 -3.40
N SER A 389 -10.53 -17.75 -2.44
CA SER A 389 -11.74 -18.54 -2.68
C SER A 389 -12.99 -17.65 -2.86
N GLY A 390 -12.93 -16.39 -2.42
CA GLY A 390 -13.93 -15.35 -2.70
C GLY A 390 -13.44 -14.32 -3.74
N PRO A 391 -14.36 -13.52 -4.33
CA PRO A 391 -13.99 -12.51 -5.34
C PRO A 391 -12.98 -11.50 -4.79
N LEU A 392 -11.94 -11.19 -5.56
CA LEU A 392 -10.95 -10.16 -5.24
C LEU A 392 -11.12 -8.97 -6.21
N ARG A 393 -11.45 -7.80 -5.67
CA ARG A 393 -11.55 -6.54 -6.41
C ARG A 393 -10.45 -5.59 -5.95
N LEU A 394 -9.65 -5.11 -6.89
CA LEU A 394 -8.52 -4.21 -6.67
C LEU A 394 -8.73 -2.92 -7.46
N HIS A 395 -8.70 -1.80 -6.76
CA HIS A 395 -8.90 -0.46 -7.31
C HIS A 395 -7.63 0.35 -7.08
N TYR A 396 -6.72 0.32 -8.04
CA TYR A 396 -5.40 0.95 -7.91
C TYR A 396 -5.51 2.47 -7.97
N ASP A 397 -5.06 3.15 -6.91
CA ASP A 397 -4.92 4.61 -6.92
C ASP A 397 -3.55 5.00 -7.46
N ALA A 398 -3.52 5.47 -8.71
CA ALA A 398 -2.30 5.82 -9.40
C ALA A 398 -1.58 7.04 -8.82
N ASP A 399 -2.21 7.79 -7.90
CA ASP A 399 -1.54 8.90 -7.20
C ASP A 399 -0.34 8.42 -6.36
N ILE A 400 -0.29 7.14 -5.98
CA ILE A 400 0.88 6.57 -5.29
C ILE A 400 2.17 6.66 -6.13
N ARG A 401 2.06 6.84 -7.45
CA ARG A 401 3.19 7.06 -8.36
C ARG A 401 3.78 8.47 -8.29
N ASP A 402 3.07 9.39 -7.63
CA ASP A 402 3.47 10.77 -7.44
C ASP A 402 3.86 11.04 -5.95
N ALA A 403 3.88 10.01 -5.09
CA ALA A 403 4.13 10.13 -3.65
C ALA A 403 5.54 10.61 -3.29
N GLY A 404 6.50 10.38 -4.18
CA GLY A 404 7.89 10.82 -4.08
C GLY A 404 8.12 12.23 -4.62
N ALA A 405 7.13 12.88 -5.24
CA ALA A 405 7.26 14.25 -5.75
C ALA A 405 7.56 15.28 -4.65
N ALA A 406 7.15 15.00 -3.41
CA ALA A 406 7.45 15.83 -2.24
C ALA A 406 8.86 15.60 -1.67
N CYS A 407 9.58 14.58 -2.13
CA CYS A 407 10.96 14.30 -1.73
C CYS A 407 11.89 15.23 -2.52
N SER A 408 12.69 16.05 -1.84
CA SER A 408 13.74 16.82 -2.52
C SER A 408 14.71 15.87 -3.25
N GLU A 409 15.13 16.29 -4.44
CA GLU A 409 16.29 15.73 -5.12
C GLU A 409 17.53 16.36 -4.47
N ASP A 410 17.99 15.81 -3.35
CA ASP A 410 19.31 16.14 -2.81
C ASP A 410 20.35 15.13 -3.31
#